data_AF-F4R9B0-F1
#
_entry.id   AF-F4R9B0-F1
#
_cell.length_a   1.000
_cell.length_b   1.000
_cell.length_c   1.000
_cell.angle_alpha   90.00
_cell.angle_beta   90.00
_cell.angle_gamma   90.00
#
_symmetry.space_group_name_H-M   'P 1'
#
loop_
_entity.id
_entity.type
_entity.pdbx_description
1 polymer ?
#
loop_
_entity_poly.entity_id
_entity_poly.type
_entity_poly.pdbx_seq_one_letter_code
_entity_poly.pdbx_strand_id
1 'polypeptide(L)'
;MITPYVALNPTAALGRHMQSQNQRERRSCHPHHQRHGSTTIGQHQVAVRCGMARENAQIEDVWAATDLPTRGRIAYLRREAARLVLKGGRGCESIWAVVDAKLSQLRLKRNDDYTSAFYKVIFDEDAKLFDGELWFKTLKAREPKVTLDLPSEEAIMAQMPEGPANGAPGGSNLNPPGN
;
A
#
# COMPACT_ATOMS: atom_id res chain seq x y z
N MET A 1 0.09 33.83 23.30
CA MET A 1 -0.84 32.69 23.47
C MET A 1 -0.51 31.69 22.38
N ILE A 2 0.12 30.56 22.73
CA ILE A 2 0.55 29.53 21.78
C ILE A 2 -0.42 28.36 21.96
N THR A 3 -1.24 28.09 20.94
CA THR A 3 -2.09 26.90 20.88
C THR A 3 -1.23 25.69 20.49
N PRO A 4 -1.18 24.60 21.29
CA PRO A 4 -0.49 23.40 20.89
C PRO A 4 -1.30 22.67 19.80
N TYR A 5 -0.63 22.38 18.68
CA TYR A 5 -1.15 21.54 17.61
C TYR A 5 -1.10 20.08 18.08
N VAL A 6 -2.24 19.51 18.44
CA VAL A 6 -2.36 18.10 18.80
C VAL A 6 -2.31 17.29 17.50
N ALA A 7 -1.21 16.57 17.27
CA ALA A 7 -1.09 15.61 16.18
C ALA A 7 -2.08 14.46 16.40
N LEU A 8 -3.25 14.54 15.75
CA LEU A 8 -4.18 13.42 15.64
C LEU A 8 -3.51 12.31 14.83
N ASN A 9 -3.34 11.16 15.47
CA ASN A 9 -2.78 9.95 14.86
C ASN A 9 -3.76 9.45 13.76
N PRO A 10 -3.45 9.61 12.45
CA PRO A 10 -4.42 9.38 11.37
C PRO A 10 -4.81 7.91 11.21
N THR A 11 -4.04 7.00 11.80
CA THR A 11 -4.18 5.55 11.68
C THR A 11 -5.46 5.01 12.32
N ALA A 12 -5.98 5.64 13.37
CA ALA A 12 -7.16 5.17 14.10
C ALA A 12 -8.51 5.67 13.52
N ALA A 13 -8.48 6.75 12.73
CA ALA A 13 -9.68 7.34 12.11
C ALA A 13 -10.09 6.62 10.82
N LEU A 14 -9.12 6.03 10.09
CA LEU A 14 -9.36 5.26 8.88
C LEU A 14 -10.28 4.04 9.08
N GLY A 15 -10.19 3.37 10.23
CA GLY A 15 -10.92 2.12 10.48
C GLY A 15 -12.44 2.30 10.68
N ARG A 16 -12.86 3.34 11.41
CA ARG A 16 -14.27 3.50 11.82
C ARG A 16 -15.17 4.12 10.75
N HIS A 17 -14.63 5.01 9.91
CA HIS A 17 -15.44 5.70 8.90
C HIS A 17 -15.77 4.83 7.68
N MET A 18 -14.87 3.92 7.29
CA MET A 18 -15.09 3.04 6.13
C MET A 18 -16.00 1.83 6.45
N GLN A 19 -16.09 1.41 7.71
CA GLN A 19 -16.92 0.27 8.13
C GLN A 19 -18.43 0.57 8.04
N SER A 20 -18.83 1.82 8.28
CA SER A 20 -20.22 2.29 8.14
C SER A 20 -20.70 2.30 6.66
N GLN A 21 -19.78 2.44 5.71
CA GLN A 21 -20.09 2.58 4.28
C GLN A 21 -20.33 1.23 3.58
N ASN A 22 -19.69 0.14 4.04
CA ASN A 22 -19.88 -1.21 3.50
C ASN A 22 -21.35 -1.70 3.67
N GLN A 23 -22.06 -1.23 4.70
CA GLN A 23 -23.47 -1.55 4.89
C GLN A 23 -24.42 -0.80 3.95
N ARG A 24 -24.03 0.38 3.42
CA ARG A 24 -24.86 1.17 2.50
C ARG A 24 -24.75 0.70 1.04
N GLU A 25 -23.59 0.23 0.60
CA GLU A 25 -23.39 -0.23 -0.79
C GLU A 25 -24.17 -1.52 -1.14
N ARG A 26 -24.57 -2.32 -0.14
CA ARG A 26 -25.41 -3.52 -0.37
C ARG A 26 -26.85 -3.21 -0.80
N ARG A 27 -27.30 -1.96 -0.77
CA ARG A 27 -28.71 -1.59 -1.04
C ARG A 27 -28.92 -0.80 -2.33
N SER A 28 -27.88 -0.42 -3.06
CA SER A 28 -28.01 0.47 -4.22
C SER A 28 -27.62 -0.25 -5.52
N CYS A 29 -28.46 -1.17 -5.97
CA CYS A 29 -28.37 -1.78 -7.30
C CYS A 29 -29.14 -0.90 -8.31
N HIS A 30 -28.52 0.17 -8.80
CA HIS A 30 -28.99 0.87 -10.00
C HIS A 30 -27.84 0.97 -11.00
N PRO A 31 -28.02 0.53 -12.26
CA PRO A 31 -26.97 0.57 -13.26
C PRO A 31 -26.84 1.99 -13.79
N HIS A 32 -25.95 2.77 -13.18
CA HIS A 32 -25.57 4.08 -13.71
C HIS A 32 -24.53 3.86 -14.83
N HIS A 33 -24.77 4.49 -15.99
CA HIS A 33 -23.85 4.52 -17.13
C HIS A 33 -22.42 4.82 -16.67
N GLN A 34 -21.54 3.83 -16.81
CA GLN A 34 -20.19 3.85 -16.24
C GLN A 34 -19.25 4.54 -17.24
N ARG A 35 -18.95 5.82 -16.98
CA ARG A 35 -18.03 6.61 -17.81
C ARG A 35 -16.61 6.04 -17.72
N HIS A 36 -15.93 6.09 -18.86
CA HIS A 36 -14.52 5.80 -19.06
C HIS A 36 -13.66 6.47 -17.99
N GLY A 37 -13.12 5.67 -17.08
CA GLY A 37 -12.32 6.13 -15.95
C GLY A 37 -11.16 5.19 -15.72
N SER A 38 -9.99 5.60 -16.19
CA SER A 38 -8.70 4.97 -15.93
C SER A 38 -8.52 4.68 -14.43
N THR A 39 -7.80 3.61 -14.09
CA THR A 39 -7.61 3.09 -12.72
C THR A 39 -7.08 4.13 -11.72
N THR A 40 -6.53 5.25 -12.22
CA THR A 40 -6.17 6.45 -11.47
C THR A 40 -7.33 7.10 -10.69
N ILE A 41 -8.58 6.98 -11.18
CA ILE A 41 -9.76 7.56 -10.53
C ILE A 41 -10.06 6.88 -9.19
N GLY A 42 -9.91 5.54 -9.12
CA GLY A 42 -10.17 4.80 -7.89
C GLY A 42 -9.23 5.18 -6.75
N GLN A 43 -7.97 5.47 -7.09
CA GLN A 43 -6.94 5.84 -6.12
C GLN A 43 -7.05 7.29 -5.67
N HIS A 44 -7.39 8.20 -6.59
CA HIS A 44 -7.71 9.59 -6.26
C HIS A 44 -8.90 9.68 -5.30
N GLN A 45 -9.97 8.91 -5.53
CA GLN A 45 -11.11 8.86 -4.60
C GLN A 45 -10.71 8.36 -3.20
N VAL A 46 -9.81 7.39 -3.10
CA VAL A 46 -9.30 6.93 -1.79
C VAL A 46 -8.51 8.04 -1.09
N ALA A 47 -7.61 8.72 -1.80
CA ALA A 47 -6.83 9.83 -1.23
C ALA A 47 -7.70 11.00 -0.75
N VAL A 48 -8.70 11.39 -1.55
CA VAL A 48 -9.68 12.43 -1.19
C VAL A 48 -10.49 12.00 0.04
N ARG A 49 -10.99 10.76 0.08
CA ARG A 49 -11.73 10.23 1.23
C ARG A 49 -10.89 10.11 2.50
N CYS A 50 -9.58 9.90 2.37
CA CYS A 50 -8.65 9.89 3.49
C CYS A 50 -8.22 11.30 3.94
N GLY A 51 -8.76 12.35 3.32
CA GLY A 51 -8.40 13.75 3.62
C GLY A 51 -6.99 14.12 3.18
N MET A 52 -6.36 13.30 2.33
CA MET A 52 -5.00 13.54 1.82
C MET A 52 -4.98 14.46 0.60
N ALA A 53 -6.11 14.60 -0.09
CA ALA A 53 -6.26 15.43 -1.27
C ALA A 53 -7.60 16.17 -1.27
N ARG A 54 -7.65 17.31 -1.98
CA ARG A 54 -8.91 18.01 -2.25
C ARG A 54 -9.67 17.31 -3.38
N GLU A 55 -11.00 17.42 -3.40
CA GLU A 55 -11.87 16.84 -4.44
C GLU A 55 -11.53 17.28 -5.87
N ASN A 56 -10.83 18.41 -6.01
CA ASN A 56 -10.39 18.98 -7.28
C ASN A 56 -8.86 18.90 -7.50
N ALA A 57 -8.12 18.17 -6.66
CA ALA A 57 -6.70 17.99 -6.86
C ALA A 57 -6.44 17.18 -8.14
N GLN A 58 -5.44 17.58 -8.94
CA GLN A 58 -5.02 16.76 -10.07
C GLN A 58 -4.46 15.45 -9.54
N ILE A 59 -4.78 14.35 -10.22
CA ILE A 59 -4.42 12.99 -9.80
C ILE A 59 -2.91 12.88 -9.62
N GLU A 60 -2.17 13.51 -10.52
CA GLU A 60 -0.71 13.56 -10.58
C GLU A 60 -0.14 14.26 -9.35
N ASP A 61 -0.76 15.36 -8.91
CA ASP A 61 -0.36 16.09 -7.71
C ASP A 61 -0.61 15.28 -6.45
N VAL A 62 -1.75 14.58 -6.38
CA VAL A 62 -2.07 13.68 -5.26
C VAL A 62 -1.05 12.57 -5.15
N TRP A 63 -0.70 11.96 -6.29
CA TRP A 63 0.33 10.93 -6.31
C TRP A 63 1.66 11.49 -5.88
N ALA A 64 2.13 12.58 -6.50
CA ALA A 64 3.40 13.24 -6.19
C ALA A 64 3.54 13.56 -4.68
N ALA A 65 2.47 14.02 -4.04
CA ALA A 65 2.44 14.34 -2.60
C ALA A 65 2.32 13.11 -1.68
N THR A 66 1.91 11.95 -2.19
CA THR A 66 1.77 10.73 -1.40
C THR A 66 3.13 10.06 -1.20
N ASP A 67 3.49 9.77 0.05
CA ASP A 67 4.74 9.08 0.38
C ASP A 67 4.79 7.63 -0.12
N LEU A 68 6.00 7.10 -0.32
CA LEU A 68 6.18 5.75 -0.87
C LEU A 68 5.52 4.65 -0.02
N PRO A 69 5.58 4.69 1.34
CA PRO A 69 4.87 3.71 2.16
C PRO A 69 3.35 3.72 1.95
N THR A 70 2.72 4.90 1.82
CA THR A 70 1.28 4.98 1.58
C THR A 70 0.93 4.50 0.18
N ARG A 71 1.74 4.85 -0.83
CA ARG A 71 1.59 4.31 -2.20
C ARG A 71 1.65 2.78 -2.22
N GLY A 72 2.61 2.19 -1.50
CA GLY A 72 2.73 0.74 -1.36
C GLY A 72 1.55 0.08 -0.65
N ARG A 73 0.96 0.74 0.36
CA ARG A 73 -0.27 0.25 1.01
C ARG A 73 -1.48 0.28 0.06
N ILE A 74 -1.62 1.34 -0.73
CA ILE A 74 -2.70 1.44 -1.74
C ILE A 74 -2.54 0.34 -2.79
N ALA A 75 -1.32 0.14 -3.29
CA ALA A 75 -0.98 -0.95 -4.21
C ALA A 75 -1.30 -2.33 -3.63
N TYR A 76 -0.96 -2.54 -2.35
CA TYR A 76 -1.27 -3.79 -1.65
C TYR A 76 -2.78 -4.07 -1.58
N LEU A 77 -3.58 -3.08 -1.17
CA LEU A 77 -5.04 -3.21 -1.13
C LEU A 77 -5.64 -3.52 -2.51
N ARG A 78 -5.13 -2.87 -3.56
CA ARG A 78 -5.54 -3.10 -4.95
C ARG A 78 -5.23 -4.53 -5.38
N ARG A 79 -4.01 -5.03 -5.14
CA ARG A 79 -3.64 -6.43 -5.44
C ARG A 79 -4.48 -7.44 -4.68
N GLU A 80 -4.75 -7.23 -3.40
CA GLU A 80 -5.56 -8.17 -2.61
C GLU A 80 -7.02 -8.20 -3.07
N ALA A 81 -7.60 -7.05 -3.41
CA ALA A 81 -8.92 -6.99 -4.01
C ALA A 81 -8.95 -7.76 -5.34
N ALA A 82 -7.97 -7.52 -6.21
CA ALA A 82 -7.83 -8.21 -7.49
C ALA A 82 -7.66 -9.72 -7.32
N ARG A 83 -6.80 -10.16 -6.40
CA ARG A 83 -6.52 -11.57 -6.10
C ARG A 83 -7.78 -12.29 -5.64
N LEU A 84 -8.59 -11.66 -4.79
CA LEU A 84 -9.85 -12.25 -4.31
C LEU A 84 -10.92 -12.33 -5.41
N VAL A 85 -10.98 -11.33 -6.29
CA VAL A 85 -11.83 -11.36 -7.49
C VAL A 85 -11.41 -12.49 -8.43
N LEU A 86 -10.11 -12.69 -8.66
CA LEU A 86 -9.58 -13.73 -9.54
C LEU A 86 -9.76 -15.15 -8.96
N LYS A 87 -9.57 -15.33 -7.64
CA LYS A 87 -9.78 -16.62 -6.98
C LYS A 87 -11.27 -17.01 -6.86
N GLY A 88 -12.19 -16.09 -7.16
CA GLY A 88 -13.63 -16.37 -7.09
C GLY A 88 -14.12 -16.54 -5.65
N GLY A 89 -13.67 -15.67 -4.74
CA GLY A 89 -14.10 -15.52 -3.34
C GLY A 89 -14.74 -16.75 -2.67
N ARG A 90 -13.99 -17.48 -1.84
CA ARG A 90 -14.59 -18.41 -0.87
C ARG A 90 -15.27 -17.56 0.21
N GLY A 91 -16.57 -17.77 0.43
CA GLY A 91 -17.47 -16.87 1.17
C GLY A 91 -17.13 -16.52 2.63
N CYS A 92 -15.97 -16.92 3.13
CA CYS A 92 -15.47 -16.64 4.48
C CYS A 92 -14.27 -15.67 4.52
N GLU A 93 -13.65 -15.33 3.38
CA GLU A 93 -12.51 -14.40 3.34
C GLU A 93 -12.94 -13.02 2.83
N SER A 94 -12.99 -12.03 3.73
CA SER A 94 -13.07 -10.63 3.30
C SER A 94 -11.67 -10.10 2.97
N ILE A 95 -11.57 -9.13 2.06
CA ILE A 95 -10.32 -8.42 1.75
C ILE A 95 -9.67 -7.93 3.06
N TRP A 96 -10.47 -7.39 3.98
CA TRP A 96 -10.02 -6.88 5.27
C TRP A 96 -9.44 -7.96 6.18
N ALA A 97 -10.06 -9.14 6.25
CA ALA A 97 -9.52 -10.23 7.07
C ALA A 97 -8.11 -10.67 6.58
N VAL A 98 -7.90 -10.71 5.27
CA VAL A 98 -6.58 -11.04 4.69
C VAL A 98 -5.58 -9.92 4.94
N VAL A 99 -5.98 -8.67 4.71
CA VAL A 99 -5.14 -7.49 4.93
C VAL A 99 -4.73 -7.39 6.40
N ASP A 100 -5.66 -7.52 7.34
CA ASP A 100 -5.40 -7.44 8.77
C ASP A 100 -4.46 -8.55 9.25
N ALA A 101 -4.66 -9.79 8.76
CA ALA A 101 -3.77 -10.89 9.07
C ALA A 101 -2.33 -10.60 8.61
N LYS A 102 -2.17 -10.06 7.39
CA LYS A 102 -0.83 -9.71 6.88
C LYS A 102 -0.21 -8.54 7.62
N LEU A 103 -0.98 -7.49 7.93
CA LEU A 103 -0.51 -6.36 8.73
C LEU A 103 -0.08 -6.80 10.13
N SER A 104 -0.80 -7.76 10.74
CA SER A 104 -0.41 -8.36 12.02
C SER A 104 0.95 -9.07 11.91
N GLN A 105 1.15 -9.88 10.86
CA GLN A 105 2.45 -10.54 10.61
C GLN A 105 3.59 -9.54 10.43
N LEU A 106 3.39 -8.46 9.67
CA LEU A 106 4.40 -7.43 9.46
C LEU A 106 4.76 -6.73 10.78
N ARG A 107 3.77 -6.40 11.62
CA ARG A 107 3.99 -5.81 12.95
C ARG A 107 4.77 -6.75 13.88
N LEU A 108 4.51 -8.06 13.81
CA LEU A 108 5.20 -9.05 14.64
C LEU A 108 6.70 -9.14 14.30
N LYS A 109 7.11 -8.89 13.06
CA LYS A 109 8.53 -8.90 12.68
C LYS A 109 9.34 -7.75 13.30
N ARG A 110 8.68 -6.69 13.79
CA ARG A 110 9.30 -5.51 14.45
C ARG A 110 10.51 -4.95 13.67
N ASN A 111 10.42 -4.96 12.35
CA ASN A 111 11.47 -4.49 11.45
C ASN A 111 10.84 -3.58 10.39
N ASP A 112 11.13 -2.28 10.51
CA ASP A 112 10.59 -1.26 9.62
C ASP A 112 11.19 -1.36 8.21
N ASP A 113 12.45 -1.78 8.09
CA ASP A 113 13.12 -2.02 6.80
C ASP A 113 12.46 -3.17 6.05
N TYR A 114 12.14 -4.26 6.76
CA TYR A 114 11.42 -5.39 6.20
C TYR A 114 10.04 -4.95 5.69
N THR A 115 9.31 -4.18 6.49
CA THR A 115 7.96 -3.70 6.12
C THR A 115 8.03 -2.76 4.92
N SER A 116 9.04 -1.89 4.87
CA SER A 116 9.29 -0.98 3.76
C SER A 116 9.66 -1.73 2.48
N ALA A 117 10.55 -2.73 2.58
CA ALA A 117 10.92 -3.61 1.48
C ALA A 117 9.71 -4.38 0.94
N PHE A 118 8.85 -4.90 1.81
CA PHE A 118 7.60 -5.56 1.42
C PHE A 118 6.70 -4.63 0.58
N TYR A 119 6.45 -3.42 1.06
CA TYR A 119 5.60 -2.47 0.32
C TYR A 119 6.23 -2.00 -0.98
N LYS A 120 7.56 -1.88 -1.02
CA LYS A 120 8.30 -1.54 -2.23
C LYS A 120 8.13 -2.59 -3.31
N VAL A 121 8.33 -3.88 -3.00
CA VAL A 121 8.14 -4.97 -3.98
C VAL A 121 6.70 -4.96 -4.52
N ILE A 122 5.71 -4.85 -3.62
CA ILE A 122 4.30 -4.77 -4.00
C ILE A 122 4.05 -3.61 -4.96
N PHE A 123 4.55 -2.42 -4.63
CA PHE A 123 4.37 -1.22 -5.45
C PHE A 123 5.01 -1.39 -6.83
N ASP A 124 6.26 -1.87 -6.88
CA ASP A 124 7.03 -2.02 -8.12
C ASP A 124 6.38 -3.06 -9.05
N GLU A 125 5.79 -4.13 -8.51
CA GLU A 125 5.05 -5.11 -9.31
C GLU A 125 3.65 -4.63 -9.71
N ASP A 126 2.94 -3.95 -8.80
CA ASP A 126 1.62 -3.39 -9.05
C ASP A 126 1.67 -2.30 -10.14
N ALA A 127 2.73 -1.49 -10.18
CA ALA A 127 2.97 -0.49 -11.22
C ALA A 127 3.20 -1.12 -12.61
N LYS A 128 3.82 -2.32 -12.69
CA LYS A 128 4.00 -3.06 -13.95
C LYS A 128 2.70 -3.62 -14.49
N LEU A 129 1.76 -3.95 -13.60
CA LEU A 129 0.53 -4.61 -13.96
C LEU A 129 -0.62 -3.63 -14.19
N PHE A 130 -0.73 -2.60 -13.35
CA PHE A 130 -1.80 -1.60 -13.41
C PHE A 130 -1.26 -0.27 -13.92
N ASP A 131 -1.07 -0.21 -15.24
CA ASP A 131 -0.66 0.97 -16.01
C ASP A 131 -1.74 2.06 -16.15
N GLY A 132 -2.94 1.82 -15.60
CA GLY A 132 -4.09 2.72 -15.72
C GLY A 132 -5.11 2.28 -16.76
N GLU A 133 -4.76 1.33 -17.63
CA GLU A 133 -5.67 0.75 -18.64
C GLU A 133 -6.22 -0.60 -18.20
N LEU A 134 -5.55 -1.29 -17.28
CA LEU A 134 -5.98 -2.62 -16.83
C LEU A 134 -7.15 -2.59 -15.83
N TRP A 135 -8.27 -3.23 -16.22
CA TRP A 135 -9.46 -3.42 -15.39
C TRP A 135 -9.54 -4.84 -14.82
N PHE A 136 -10.20 -5.02 -13.67
CA PHE A 136 -10.39 -6.35 -13.06
C PHE A 136 -11.13 -7.35 -13.96
N LYS A 137 -12.08 -6.88 -14.78
CA LYS A 137 -12.77 -7.73 -15.76
C LYS A 137 -11.81 -8.24 -16.83
N THR A 138 -10.91 -7.38 -17.31
CA THR A 138 -9.87 -7.72 -18.27
C THR A 138 -8.86 -8.70 -17.67
N LEU A 139 -8.46 -8.49 -16.41
CA LEU A 139 -7.60 -9.41 -15.66
C LEU A 139 -8.17 -10.84 -15.60
N LYS A 140 -9.49 -10.97 -15.40
CA LYS A 140 -10.15 -12.29 -15.33
C LYS A 140 -10.19 -13.01 -16.68
N ALA A 141 -10.24 -12.28 -17.79
CA ALA A 141 -10.36 -12.81 -19.15
C ALA A 141 -9.00 -13.01 -19.84
N ARG A 142 -7.90 -12.54 -19.25
CA ARG A 142 -6.56 -12.58 -19.85
C ARG A 142 -5.98 -13.99 -19.83
N GLU A 143 -5.33 -14.37 -20.92
CA GLU A 143 -4.47 -15.55 -21.02
C GLU A 143 -3.03 -15.12 -21.39
N PRO A 144 -1.99 -15.62 -20.70
CA PRO A 144 -2.07 -16.50 -19.53
C PRO A 144 -2.63 -15.79 -18.30
N LYS A 145 -3.26 -16.56 -17.39
CA LYS A 145 -3.77 -16.04 -16.12
C LYS A 145 -2.66 -15.37 -15.32
N VAL A 146 -2.90 -14.12 -14.92
CA VAL A 146 -1.99 -13.36 -14.06
C VAL A 146 -2.09 -13.89 -12.63
N THR A 147 -0.95 -14.28 -12.07
CA THR A 147 -0.85 -14.66 -10.67
C THR A 147 -0.51 -13.43 -9.84
N LEU A 148 -1.37 -13.11 -8.87
CA LEU A 148 -1.21 -11.99 -7.94
C LEU A 148 -0.77 -12.49 -6.58
N ASP A 149 0.29 -13.29 -6.55
CA ASP A 149 0.82 -13.82 -5.30
C ASP A 149 1.52 -12.72 -4.49
N LEU A 150 1.64 -12.97 -3.20
CA LEU A 150 2.44 -12.11 -2.32
C LEU A 150 3.93 -12.31 -2.62
N PRO A 151 4.76 -11.27 -2.43
CA PRO A 151 6.19 -11.40 -2.59
C PRO A 151 6.75 -12.46 -1.65
N SER A 152 7.69 -13.25 -2.16
CA SER A 152 8.39 -14.26 -1.37
C SER A 152 9.29 -13.61 -0.32
N GLU A 153 9.68 -14.36 0.70
CA GLU A 153 10.58 -13.85 1.75
C GLU A 153 11.91 -13.40 1.13
N GLU A 154 12.44 -14.18 0.17
CA GLU A 154 13.69 -13.87 -0.54
C GLU A 154 13.60 -12.55 -1.31
N ALA A 155 12.47 -12.29 -1.97
CA ALA A 155 12.26 -11.04 -2.70
C ALA A 155 12.21 -9.82 -1.77
N ILE A 156 11.66 -9.99 -0.57
CA ILE A 156 11.61 -8.94 0.44
C ILE A 156 13.01 -8.69 1.01
N MET A 157 13.73 -9.75 1.38
CA MET A 157 15.09 -9.65 1.92
C MET A 157 16.05 -9.01 0.91
N ALA A 158 15.92 -9.31 -0.39
CA ALA A 158 16.73 -8.71 -1.45
C ALA A 158 16.50 -7.20 -1.63
N GLN A 159 15.39 -6.66 -1.12
CA GLN A 159 15.07 -5.22 -1.15
C GLN A 159 15.35 -4.52 0.18
N MET A 160 15.76 -5.26 1.21
CA MET A 160 16.22 -4.62 2.43
C MET A 160 17.52 -3.87 2.15
N PRO A 161 17.70 -2.66 2.70
CA PRO A 161 18.99 -2.01 2.65
C PRO A 161 20.01 -2.96 3.26
N GLU A 162 21.10 -3.25 2.53
CA GLU A 162 22.26 -3.87 3.16
C GLU A 162 22.64 -2.94 4.31
N GLY A 163 22.48 -3.43 5.54
CA GLY A 163 22.83 -2.66 6.73
C GLY A 163 24.24 -2.09 6.56
N PRO A 164 24.56 -0.95 7.19
CA PRO A 164 25.88 -0.35 7.05
C PRO A 164 26.91 -1.44 7.30
N ALA A 165 27.68 -1.78 6.27
CA ALA A 165 28.75 -2.73 6.38
C ALA A 165 29.60 -2.25 7.56
N ASN A 166 29.52 -2.97 8.68
CA ASN A 166 30.19 -2.63 9.91
C ASN A 166 31.66 -3.01 9.70
N GLY A 167 32.32 -2.17 8.92
CA GLY A 167 33.65 -2.34 8.37
C GLY A 167 34.29 -0.96 8.24
N ALA A 168 34.13 -0.12 9.26
CA ALA A 168 35.13 0.89 9.55
C ALA A 168 36.26 0.18 10.29
N PRO A 169 37.46 -0.01 9.70
CA PRO A 169 38.61 -0.46 10.46
C PRO A 169 38.90 0.62 11.50
N GLY A 170 38.95 0.21 12.76
CA GLY A 170 39.30 1.09 13.87
C GLY A 170 40.61 1.81 13.56
N GLY A 171 40.53 3.11 13.32
CA GLY A 171 41.68 3.99 13.32
C GLY A 171 42.24 3.99 14.74
N SER A 172 43.25 3.18 14.99
CA SER A 172 44.05 3.24 16.21
C SER A 172 44.67 4.63 16.29
N ASN A 173 44.11 5.47 17.16
CA ASN A 173 44.77 6.70 17.62
C ASN A 173 46.04 6.29 18.38
N LEU A 174 47.17 6.25 17.69
CA LEU A 174 48.49 6.28 18.30
C LEU A 174 48.78 7.72 18.71
N ASN A 175 48.49 8.07 19.96
CA ASN A 175 49.09 9.24 20.57
C ASN A 175 50.57 8.93 20.86
N PRO A 176 51.54 9.75 20.40
CA PRO A 176 52.92 9.63 20.83
C PRO A 176 53.08 10.23 22.24
N PRO A 177 53.96 9.68 23.09
CA PRO A 177 54.29 10.27 24.37
C PRO A 177 55.12 11.55 24.15
N GLY A 178 54.62 12.68 24.65
CA GLY A 178 55.39 13.91 24.77
C GLY A 178 56.34 13.82 25.98
N ASN A 179 57.61 14.17 25.74
CA ASN A 179 58.67 14.36 26.73
C ASN A 179 58.37 15.50 27.70
#